data_AF-A0A7S3YZ95-F1
#
_entry.id   AF-A0A7S3YZ95-F1
#
_cell.length_a   1.000
_cell.length_b   1.000
_cell.length_c   1.000
_cell.angle_alpha   90.00
_cell.angle_beta   90.00
_cell.angle_gamma   90.00
#
_symmetry.space_group_name_H-M   'P 1'
#
loop_
_entity.id
_entity.type
_entity.pdbx_description
1 polymer ?
#
loop_
_entity_poly.entity_id
_entity_poly.type
_entity_poly.pdbx_seq_one_letter_code
_entity_poly.pdbx_strand_id
1 'polypeptide(L)'
;MLTKVDSLVGNLVQKMKTLGMWHSTVLLLHTDNGGALAWTKDARLGGAASNHPLRGGKFTLWDGGLRVRGMVHSPLLPPRRRGTAWHGLMHISDVLDTVLGMARGISDEKKHGGGGGGG
;
A
#
# COMPACT_ATOMS: atom_id res chain seq x y z
N MET A 1 6.82 -15.97 -9.43
CA MET A 1 5.78 -15.40 -8.55
C MET A 1 5.61 -13.90 -8.77
N LEU A 2 6.67 -13.08 -8.66
CA LEU A 2 6.57 -11.62 -8.72
C LEU A 2 5.85 -11.08 -9.98
N THR A 3 6.23 -11.51 -11.18
CA THR A 3 5.57 -11.12 -12.44
C THR A 3 4.07 -11.43 -12.47
N LYS A 4 3.65 -12.51 -11.81
CA LYS A 4 2.26 -12.95 -11.78
C LYS A 4 1.44 -12.06 -10.84
N VAL A 5 2.00 -11.68 -9.68
CA VAL A 5 1.38 -10.70 -8.78
C VAL A 5 1.25 -9.34 -9.46
N ASP A 6 2.31 -8.88 -10.13
CA ASP A 6 2.29 -7.63 -10.89
C ASP A 6 1.18 -7.61 -11.96
N SER A 7 1.10 -8.69 -12.76
CA SER A 7 0.04 -8.85 -13.77
C SER A 7 -1.37 -8.87 -13.14
N LEU A 8 -1.53 -9.53 -11.99
CA LEU A 8 -2.82 -9.58 -11.28
C LEU A 8 -3.23 -8.20 -10.75
N VAL A 9 -2.29 -7.42 -10.19
CA VAL A 9 -2.55 -6.04 -9.76
C VAL A 9 -2.93 -5.18 -10.96
N GLY A 10 -2.21 -5.31 -12.09
CA GLY A 10 -2.54 -4.63 -13.33
C GLY A 10 -3.97 -4.94 -13.81
N ASN A 11 -4.34 -6.22 -13.84
CA ASN A 11 -5.68 -6.66 -14.23
C ASN A 11 -6.77 -6.13 -13.27
N LEU A 12 -6.51 -6.14 -11.96
CA LEU A 12 -7.44 -5.57 -10.96
C LEU A 12 -7.66 -4.08 -11.21
N VAL A 13 -6.58 -3.31 -11.38
CA VAL A 13 -6.66 -1.86 -11.66
C VAL A 13 -7.44 -1.61 -12.94
N GLN A 14 -7.19 -2.36 -14.01
CA GLN A 14 -7.96 -2.21 -15.26
C GLN A 14 -9.44 -2.53 -15.06
N LYS A 15 -9.76 -3.62 -14.35
CA LYS A 15 -11.16 -3.96 -14.06
C LYS A 15 -11.85 -2.86 -13.27
N MET A 16 -11.23 -2.33 -12.23
CA MET A 16 -11.77 -1.21 -11.44
C MET A 16 -11.99 0.05 -12.28
N LYS A 17 -11.11 0.33 -13.26
CA LYS A 17 -11.32 1.43 -14.22
C LYS A 17 -12.52 1.17 -15.13
N THR A 18 -12.66 -0.03 -15.70
CA THR A 18 -13.79 -0.37 -16.58
C THR A 18 -15.14 -0.33 -15.86
N LEU A 19 -15.16 -0.65 -14.56
CA LEU A 19 -16.36 -0.58 -13.73
C LEU A 19 -16.64 0.85 -13.21
N GLY A 20 -15.81 1.83 -13.59
CA GLY A 20 -15.95 3.21 -13.12
C GLY A 20 -15.64 3.40 -11.63
N MET A 21 -15.09 2.41 -10.93
CA MET A 21 -14.82 2.49 -9.47
C MET A 21 -13.48 3.13 -9.12
N TRP A 22 -12.57 3.22 -10.09
CA TRP A 22 -11.18 3.64 -9.84
C TRP A 22 -11.07 5.10 -9.35
N HIS A 23 -11.97 6.00 -9.75
CA HIS A 23 -11.89 7.43 -9.42
C HIS A 23 -12.01 7.72 -7.92
N SER A 24 -12.68 6.84 -7.16
CA SER A 24 -12.89 6.93 -5.71
C SER A 24 -12.12 5.87 -4.93
N THR A 25 -11.16 5.20 -5.57
CA THR A 25 -10.37 4.12 -4.96
C THR A 25 -9.03 4.62 -4.44
N VAL A 26 -8.64 4.17 -3.25
CA VAL A 26 -7.26 4.23 -2.75
C VAL A 26 -6.64 2.84 -2.78
N LEU A 27 -5.56 2.67 -3.53
CA LEU A 27 -4.77 1.45 -3.58
C LEU A 27 -3.55 1.59 -2.66
N LEU A 28 -3.45 0.74 -1.65
CA LEU A 28 -2.24 0.51 -0.86
C LEU A 28 -1.65 -0.85 -1.26
N LEU A 29 -0.43 -0.85 -1.78
CA LEU A 29 0.36 -2.07 -1.98
C LEU A 29 1.50 -2.10 -0.97
N HIS A 30 1.63 -3.20 -0.25
CA HIS A 30 2.59 -3.38 0.84
C HIS A 30 2.95 -4.87 1.00
N THR A 31 4.00 -5.18 1.78
CA THR A 31 4.41 -6.55 2.13
C THR A 31 4.56 -6.68 3.65
N ASP A 32 4.30 -7.87 4.19
CA ASP A 32 4.28 -8.16 5.63
C ASP A 32 5.68 -8.22 6.28
N ASN A 33 6.74 -8.43 5.50
CA ASN A 33 8.13 -8.44 5.96
C ASN A 33 9.10 -8.22 4.78
N GLY A 34 10.38 -8.05 5.10
CA GLY A 34 11.43 -8.14 4.10
C GLY A 34 11.54 -9.54 3.50
N GLY A 35 12.14 -9.64 2.31
CA GLY A 35 12.18 -10.87 1.54
C GLY A 35 12.87 -12.03 2.27
N ALA A 36 12.33 -13.25 2.10
CA ALA A 36 12.98 -14.47 2.51
C ALA A 36 14.18 -14.77 1.61
N LEU A 37 15.34 -15.01 2.24
CA LEU A 37 16.62 -15.21 1.56
C LEU A 37 16.99 -16.70 1.52
N ALA A 38 17.86 -17.08 0.59
CA ALA A 38 18.18 -18.48 0.32
C ALA A 38 18.99 -19.16 1.44
N TRP A 39 19.58 -18.39 2.36
CA TRP A 39 20.44 -18.91 3.43
C TRP A 39 19.68 -19.43 4.66
N THR A 40 18.35 -19.30 4.72
CA THR A 40 17.58 -19.83 5.86
C THR A 40 17.65 -21.36 5.86
N LYS A 41 18.03 -21.96 7.01
CA LYS A 41 18.23 -23.42 7.14
C LYS A 41 16.94 -24.24 6.97
N ASP A 42 15.79 -23.62 7.18
CA ASP A 42 14.49 -24.25 6.91
C ASP A 42 14.12 -24.01 5.43
N ALA A 43 14.16 -25.08 4.64
CA ALA A 43 13.83 -25.05 3.22
C ALA A 43 12.38 -24.64 2.94
N ARG A 44 11.47 -24.71 3.93
CA ARG A 44 10.08 -24.23 3.81
C ARG A 44 9.97 -22.71 4.00
N LEU A 45 10.98 -22.11 4.62
CA LEU A 45 11.00 -20.69 4.96
C LEU A 45 11.98 -19.88 4.09
N GLY A 46 12.80 -20.57 3.29
CA GLY A 46 13.75 -19.97 2.35
C GLY A 46 13.08 -19.39 1.11
N GLY A 47 13.76 -18.42 0.51
CA GLY A 47 13.30 -17.76 -0.71
C GLY A 47 14.45 -17.24 -1.56
N ALA A 48 14.11 -16.77 -2.76
CA ALA A 48 15.06 -16.16 -3.69
C ALA A 48 14.83 -14.64 -3.80
N ALA A 49 14.43 -14.00 -2.69
CA ALA A 49 14.21 -12.56 -2.67
C ALA A 49 15.53 -11.78 -2.60
N SER A 50 15.46 -10.48 -2.94
CA SER A 50 16.57 -9.54 -2.77
C SER A 50 16.11 -8.39 -1.88
N ASN A 51 16.87 -8.14 -0.82
CA ASN A 51 16.67 -6.99 0.08
C ASN A 51 17.73 -5.91 -0.11
N HIS A 52 18.59 -6.04 -1.13
CA HIS A 52 19.67 -5.09 -1.38
C HIS A 52 19.13 -3.65 -1.47
N PRO A 53 19.79 -2.65 -0.86
CA PRO A 53 21.07 -2.70 -0.14
C PRO A 53 20.96 -3.01 1.36
N LEU A 54 19.77 -3.36 1.84
CA LEU A 54 19.49 -3.50 3.27
C LEU A 54 20.05 -4.83 3.80
N ARG A 55 20.61 -4.78 5.01
CA ARG A 55 21.15 -5.94 5.71
C ARG A 55 20.03 -6.88 6.13
N GLY A 56 20.18 -8.19 5.95
CA GLY A 56 19.27 -9.19 6.48
C GLY A 56 18.02 -9.45 5.62
N GLY A 57 17.08 -10.19 6.18
CA GLY A 57 15.85 -10.63 5.52
C GLY A 57 14.78 -11.01 6.52
N LYS A 58 13.72 -11.66 6.04
CA LYS A 58 12.70 -12.28 6.91
C LYS A 58 13.38 -13.01 8.08
N PHE A 59 12.80 -12.90 9.28
CA PHE A 59 13.32 -13.43 10.55
C PHE A 59 14.53 -12.70 11.16
N THR A 60 14.87 -11.50 10.67
CA THR A 60 15.93 -10.68 11.26
C THR A 60 15.40 -9.31 11.67
N LEU A 61 16.01 -8.71 12.71
CA LEU A 61 15.71 -7.35 13.15
C LEU A 61 16.51 -6.27 12.39
N TRP A 62 17.21 -6.67 11.31
CA TRP A 62 17.89 -5.73 10.44
C TRP A 62 16.89 -5.08 9.47
N ASP A 63 17.25 -3.94 8.88
CA ASP A 63 16.43 -3.23 7.90
C ASP A 63 15.88 -4.15 6.80
N GLY A 64 16.66 -5.11 6.30
CA GLY A 64 16.23 -6.03 5.27
C GLY A 64 15.15 -7.01 5.71
N GLY A 65 14.86 -7.14 7.01
CA GLY A 65 13.74 -7.90 7.56
C GLY A 65 12.51 -7.06 7.92
N LEU A 66 12.70 -5.78 8.25
CA LEU A 66 11.65 -4.90 8.80
C LEU A 66 11.24 -3.76 7.85
N ARG A 67 12.21 -3.18 7.13
CA ARG A 67 11.98 -2.05 6.22
C ARG A 67 11.61 -2.57 4.85
N VAL A 68 10.39 -2.26 4.43
CA VAL A 68 9.82 -2.78 3.19
C VAL A 68 9.48 -1.67 2.19
N ARG A 69 9.27 -2.06 0.93
CA ARG A 69 8.75 -1.17 -0.11
C ARG A 69 7.24 -1.27 -0.12
N GLY A 70 6.57 -0.13 -0.04
CA GLY A 70 5.14 0.01 -0.26
C GLY A 70 4.84 1.19 -1.17
N MET A 71 3.64 1.23 -1.71
CA MET A 71 3.15 2.37 -2.49
C MET A 71 1.68 2.65 -2.20
N VAL A 72 1.30 3.91 -2.29
CA VAL A 72 -0.09 4.36 -2.28
C VAL A 72 -0.40 5.04 -3.60
N HIS A 73 -1.51 4.66 -4.22
CA HIS A 73 -2.00 5.29 -5.44
C HIS A 73 -3.48 5.60 -5.31
N SER A 74 -3.87 6.83 -5.64
CA SER A 74 -5.28 7.20 -5.80
C SER A 74 -5.43 8.45 -6.67
N PRO A 75 -6.47 8.54 -7.51
CA PRO A 75 -6.91 9.81 -8.09
C PRO A 75 -7.33 10.86 -7.06
N LEU A 76 -7.56 10.47 -5.80
CA LEU A 76 -7.93 11.37 -4.70
C LEU A 76 -6.70 12.05 -4.04
N LEU A 77 -5.48 11.55 -4.28
CA LEU A 77 -4.28 12.16 -3.72
C LEU A 77 -4.04 13.56 -4.32
N PRO A 78 -3.56 14.56 -3.55
CA PRO A 78 -3.19 15.86 -4.10
C PRO A 78 -2.16 15.70 -5.24
N PRO A 79 -2.28 16.44 -6.37
CA PRO A 79 -1.38 16.30 -7.51
C PRO A 79 0.10 16.37 -7.12
N ARG A 80 0.47 17.27 -6.20
CA ARG A 80 1.83 17.43 -5.66
C ARG A 80 2.43 16.20 -4.95
N ARG A 81 1.62 15.19 -4.61
CA ARG A 81 2.07 13.96 -3.94
C ARG A 81 2.17 12.77 -4.88
N ARG A 82 1.57 12.84 -6.08
CA ARG A 82 1.57 11.74 -7.05
C ARG A 82 2.96 11.63 -7.68
N GLY A 83 3.49 10.42 -7.80
CA GLY A 83 4.82 10.17 -8.36
C GLY A 83 5.99 10.60 -7.46
N THR A 84 5.73 11.01 -6.21
CA THR A 84 6.78 11.39 -5.24
C THR A 84 7.18 10.21 -4.37
N ALA A 85 8.41 10.25 -3.84
CA ALA A 85 8.86 9.32 -2.81
C ALA A 85 8.63 9.91 -1.41
N TRP A 86 8.26 9.06 -0.46
CA TRP A 86 8.21 9.40 0.96
C TRP A 86 9.41 8.79 1.67
N HIS A 87 10.18 9.63 2.39
CA HIS A 87 11.38 9.22 3.12
C HIS A 87 11.21 9.24 4.65
N GLY A 88 10.02 9.63 5.14
CA GLY A 88 9.70 9.58 6.56
C GLY A 88 9.36 8.18 7.06
N LEU A 89 9.16 8.05 8.37
CA LEU A 89 8.74 6.81 9.00
C LEU A 89 7.24 6.56 8.78
N MET A 90 6.90 5.28 8.68
CA MET A 90 5.54 4.75 8.66
C MET A 90 5.62 3.31 9.17
N HIS A 91 4.65 2.91 9.98
CA HIS A 91 4.50 1.56 10.47
C HIS A 91 3.15 0.97 10.03
N ILE A 92 3.06 -0.36 9.93
CA ILE A 92 1.83 -1.02 9.47
C ILE A 92 0.62 -0.73 10.38
N SER A 93 0.86 -0.44 11.66
CA SER A 93 -0.19 -0.02 12.60
C SER A 93 -0.88 1.28 12.17
N ASP A 94 -0.15 2.18 11.51
CA ASP A 94 -0.67 3.49 11.09
C ASP A 94 -1.73 3.33 9.98
N VAL A 95 -1.73 2.20 9.26
CA VAL A 95 -2.68 1.93 8.18
C VAL A 95 -4.11 1.86 8.72
N LEU A 96 -4.33 1.26 9.89
CA LEU A 96 -5.66 1.16 10.48
C LEU A 96 -6.25 2.56 10.72
N ASP A 97 -5.50 3.40 11.43
CA ASP A 97 -5.95 4.76 11.75
C ASP A 97 -6.10 5.62 10.49
N THR A 98 -5.24 5.42 9.50
CA THR A 98 -5.34 6.10 8.20
C THR A 98 -6.63 5.73 7.47
N VAL A 99 -6.97 4.43 7.40
CA VAL A 99 -8.20 3.94 6.75
C VAL A 99 -9.45 4.41 7.49
N LEU A 100 -9.43 4.38 8.82
CA LEU A 100 -10.54 4.89 9.63
C LEU A 100 -10.70 6.40 9.46
N GLY A 101 -9.61 7.16 9.41
CA GLY A 101 -9.63 8.60 9.13
C GLY A 101 -10.28 8.92 7.79
N MET A 102 -9.95 8.16 6.73
CA MET A 102 -10.59 8.30 5.42
C MET A 102 -12.09 7.99 5.48
N ALA A 103 -12.47 6.88 6.11
CA ALA A 103 -13.88 6.48 6.22
C ALA A 103 -14.73 7.48 7.01
N ARG A 104 -14.18 8.06 8.08
CA ARG A 104 -14.84 9.12 8.86
C ARG A 104 -14.99 10.41 8.08
N GLY A 105 -13.95 10.85 7.37
CA GLY A 105 -14.03 12.02 6.50
C GLY A 105 -15.12 11.90 5.43
N ILE A 106 -15.31 10.71 4.85
CA ILE A 106 -16.41 10.42 3.92
C ILE A 106 -17.79 10.55 4.60
N SER A 107 -17.90 10.16 5.88
CA SER A 107 -19.17 10.27 6.62
C SER A 107 -19.55 11.72 6.97
N ASP A 108 -18.56 12.58 7.18
CA ASP A 108 -18.78 13.99 7.51
C ASP A 108 -19.12 14.83 6.27
N GLU A 109 -18.54 14.55 5.09
CA GLU A 109 -18.96 15.19 3.83
C GLU A 109 -20.43 14.89 3.49
N LYS A 110 -20.89 13.65 3.71
CA LYS A 110 -22.30 13.28 3.46
C LYS A 110 -23.29 14.02 4.37
N LYS A 111 -22.89 14.47 5.56
CA LYS A 111 -23.76 15.25 6.46
C LYS A 111 -23.93 16.70 6.03
N HIS A 112 -22.98 17.25 5.27
CA HIS A 112 -23.01 18.65 4.84
C HIS A 112 -23.57 18.85 3.41
N GLY A 113 -23.84 17.78 2.66
CA GLY A 113 -24.42 17.83 1.31
C GLY A 113 -25.96 17.92 1.24
N GLY A 114 -26.65 18.12 2.37
CA GLY A 114 -28.12 18.04 2.47
C GLY A 114 -28.87 19.36 2.67
N GLY A 115 -28.21 20.52 2.68
CA GLY A 115 -28.88 21.80 2.98
C GLY A 115 -28.33 22.96 2.17
N GLY A 116 -29.02 23.33 1.10
CA GLY A 116 -28.66 24.48 0.27
C GLY A 116 -29.74 24.85 -0.74
N GLY A 117 -31.00 24.83 -0.30
CA GLY A 117 -32.11 25.46 -1.01
C GLY A 117 -32.84 26.38 -0.04
N GLY A 118 -32.84 27.68 -0.34
CA GLY A 118 -33.63 28.70 0.34
C GLY A 118 -32.83 29.67 1.20
N GLY A 119 -32.73 30.92 0.74
CA GLY A 119 -32.15 32.07 1.44
C GLY A 119 -31.57 33.07 0.46
#